data_AF-A0A1Q3ZGC1-F1
#
_entry.id   AF-A0A1Q3ZGC1-F1
#
_cell.length_a   1.000
_cell.length_b   1.000
_cell.length_c   1.000
_cell.angle_alpha   90.00
_cell.angle_beta   90.00
_cell.angle_gamma   90.00
#
_symmetry.space_group_name_H-M   'P 1'
#
loop_
_entity.id
_entity.type
_entity.pdbx_description
1 polymer ?
#
loop_
_entity_poly.entity_id
_entity_poly.type
_entity_poly.pdbx_seq_one_letter_code
_entity_poly.pdbx_strand_id
1 'polypeptide(L)'
;MLAGFILPALRSYGQISHPLPPQHPNPVVPAASNKPYSSPLGGTANNVFQQNQNAANKRMGYEPPVIPPSNPVLTHQFILQQAQKTSREQQQLPEVQKLLKKDIPVYPVDAERLNTTRNYHQVYQALVDMQNGIQPFSLKQAVFLIENAWHDNSLNYEEYITSIEQKTAALTALMKTEGIEPSNQLGKNYLIQKLLTERVTEYRNNTVYRIHQPFVYDFDDYMGEKDWSKMFVTKLLKTGKGQCHSLPLLYLILAEETETQAWLSLAPEHSFIMFSDQQNRSFYNYETTSGQIVSENWLMESGYINTTAIQNRIYLDTLSRKDLMATLLADLIMGYTNKFSYDNFVISMVENLLALSPNSLQGQMFKAEILAIKTKMSLQKAGNPPVEQLSNYPEAQASYTALLRHYDYIDQMGYVEMPKEIYEQWLASLETEIRKREQQSLKNQLIKDAKTLR
;
A
#
# COMPACT_ATOMS: atom_id res chain seq x y z
N MET A 1 -16.71 32.81 -26.90
CA MET A 1 -16.96 31.40 -26.53
C MET A 1 -15.62 30.68 -26.60
N LEU A 2 -14.93 30.54 -25.46
CA LEU A 2 -13.67 29.81 -25.36
C LEU A 2 -13.94 28.51 -24.61
N ALA A 3 -13.99 27.41 -25.35
CA ALA A 3 -14.05 26.07 -24.80
C ALA A 3 -12.64 25.71 -24.31
N GLY A 4 -12.45 25.73 -22.99
CA GLY A 4 -11.23 25.25 -22.33
C GLY A 4 -11.20 23.73 -22.36
N PHE A 5 -10.18 23.18 -23.01
CA PHE A 5 -9.85 21.75 -22.96
C PHE A 5 -9.34 21.42 -21.55
N ILE A 6 -10.17 20.71 -20.77
CA ILE A 6 -9.80 20.13 -19.49
C ILE A 6 -9.13 18.77 -19.79
N LEU A 7 -7.83 18.64 -19.49
CA LEU A 7 -7.09 17.38 -19.53
C LEU A 7 -7.43 16.55 -18.28
N PRO A 8 -7.78 15.25 -18.39
CA PRO A 8 -7.97 14.39 -17.23
C PRO A 8 -6.61 13.89 -16.74
N ALA A 9 -6.21 14.28 -15.52
CA ALA A 9 -5.10 13.66 -14.82
C ALA A 9 -5.64 12.43 -14.07
N LEU A 10 -5.31 11.24 -14.59
CA LEU A 10 -5.48 9.96 -13.90
C LEU A 10 -4.67 10.04 -12.59
N ARG A 11 -5.22 9.53 -11.48
CA ARG A 11 -4.72 9.70 -10.11
C ARG A 11 -5.22 8.60 -9.17
N SER A 12 -4.41 7.60 -8.89
CA SER A 12 -4.68 6.59 -7.85
C SER A 12 -3.41 6.24 -7.09
N TYR A 13 -3.51 5.35 -6.10
CA TYR A 13 -2.39 4.45 -5.78
C TYR A 13 -1.93 3.85 -7.11
N GLY A 14 -0.84 4.37 -7.67
CA GLY A 14 -0.29 3.94 -8.96
C GLY A 14 -0.66 4.71 -10.23
N GLN A 15 -1.55 5.73 -10.26
CA GLN A 15 -2.03 6.25 -11.56
C GLN A 15 -2.07 7.76 -11.82
N ILE A 16 -1.24 8.62 -11.22
CA ILE A 16 -0.59 9.58 -12.15
C ILE A 16 0.25 8.66 -13.02
N SER A 17 0.13 8.68 -14.35
CA SER A 17 0.94 7.79 -15.17
C SER A 17 2.42 8.05 -14.86
N HIS A 18 2.93 7.25 -13.94
CA HIS A 18 4.21 7.44 -13.29
C HIS A 18 5.26 7.21 -14.38
N PRO A 19 6.43 7.80 -14.26
CA PRO A 19 7.56 7.23 -14.95
C PRO A 19 7.78 5.85 -14.36
N LEU A 20 7.41 4.86 -15.13
CA LEU A 20 7.71 3.49 -14.81
C LEU A 20 9.18 3.28 -15.16
N PRO A 21 9.98 2.65 -14.27
CA PRO A 21 11.16 1.99 -14.79
C PRO A 21 10.71 1.06 -15.95
N PRO A 22 11.48 0.97 -17.05
CA PRO A 22 11.03 0.27 -18.26
C PRO A 22 10.61 -1.17 -17.93
N GLN A 23 9.34 -1.46 -18.24
CA GLN A 23 8.71 -2.74 -17.98
C GLN A 23 9.01 -3.74 -19.10
N HIS A 24 9.19 -5.00 -18.71
CA HIS A 24 9.42 -6.11 -19.64
C HIS A 24 8.09 -6.60 -20.26
N PRO A 25 8.13 -7.32 -21.40
CA PRO A 25 6.95 -8.01 -21.93
C PRO A 25 6.39 -9.01 -20.92
N ASN A 26 5.05 -9.12 -20.87
CA ASN A 26 4.32 -10.01 -19.97
C ASN A 26 4.90 -11.45 -19.97
N PRO A 27 5.13 -12.07 -18.81
CA PRO A 27 5.47 -13.48 -18.75
C PRO A 27 4.30 -14.32 -19.27
N VAL A 28 4.57 -15.20 -20.23
CA VAL A 28 3.60 -16.22 -20.65
C VAL A 28 3.47 -17.22 -19.50
N VAL A 29 2.34 -17.19 -18.80
CA VAL A 29 2.02 -18.13 -17.71
C VAL A 29 1.71 -19.51 -18.31
N PRO A 30 2.52 -20.57 -18.07
CA PRO A 30 2.11 -21.93 -18.39
C PRO A 30 1.15 -22.42 -17.31
N ALA A 31 0.13 -23.18 -17.70
CA ALA A 31 -0.81 -23.82 -16.77
C ALA A 31 -0.07 -24.67 -15.73
N ALA A 32 -0.13 -24.28 -14.45
CA ALA A 32 0.54 -24.97 -13.36
C ALA A 32 -0.16 -26.31 -13.03
N SER A 33 0.64 -27.37 -12.91
CA SER A 33 0.17 -28.70 -12.51
C SER A 33 0.10 -28.82 -10.98
N ASN A 34 -1.06 -29.28 -10.49
CA ASN A 34 -1.34 -29.44 -9.07
C ASN A 34 -0.56 -30.62 -8.45
N LYS A 35 0.40 -30.33 -7.56
CA LYS A 35 0.77 -31.23 -6.46
C LYS A 35 1.05 -30.44 -5.17
N PRO A 36 0.53 -30.87 -4.01
CA PRO A 36 0.73 -30.18 -2.74
C PRO A 36 2.12 -30.47 -2.15
N TYR A 37 2.78 -29.44 -1.61
CA TYR A 37 4.06 -29.56 -0.90
C TYR A 37 3.94 -29.02 0.54
N SER A 38 4.55 -29.73 1.49
CA SER A 38 4.64 -29.41 2.91
C SER A 38 6.04 -28.87 3.25
N SER A 39 6.13 -27.67 3.85
CA SER A 39 7.39 -27.11 4.36
C SER A 39 7.57 -27.37 5.86
N PRO A 40 8.76 -27.79 6.34
CA PRO A 40 9.14 -27.69 7.74
C PRO A 40 10.09 -26.51 7.97
N LEU A 41 9.66 -25.51 8.75
CA LEU A 41 10.53 -24.44 9.26
C LEU A 41 11.05 -24.82 10.66
N GLY A 42 12.31 -25.26 10.72
CA GLY A 42 13.08 -25.41 11.95
C GLY A 42 14.57 -25.22 11.63
N GLY A 43 15.17 -24.13 12.10
CA GLY A 43 16.58 -23.80 11.82
C GLY A 43 17.54 -24.65 12.66
N THR A 44 18.57 -25.24 12.04
CA THR A 44 19.65 -25.97 12.72
C THR A 44 20.96 -25.17 12.74
N ALA A 45 21.91 -25.61 13.58
CA ALA A 45 23.20 -24.97 13.87
C ALA A 45 24.09 -24.63 12.65
N ASN A 46 23.82 -25.20 11.47
CA ASN A 46 24.50 -24.83 10.22
C ASN A 46 24.19 -23.39 9.75
N ASN A 47 23.02 -22.85 10.11
CA ASN A 47 22.62 -21.48 9.73
C ASN A 47 23.47 -20.41 10.45
N VAL A 48 23.93 -20.72 11.66
CA VAL A 48 24.78 -19.80 12.46
C VAL A 48 26.24 -19.83 11.95
N PHE A 49 26.72 -20.97 11.46
CA PHE A 49 28.04 -21.08 10.82
C PHE A 49 28.10 -20.35 9.47
N GLN A 50 27.04 -20.39 8.65
CA GLN A 50 26.96 -19.62 7.40
C GLN A 50 26.86 -18.10 7.65
N GLN A 51 26.13 -17.66 8.67
CA GLN A 51 26.07 -16.24 9.03
C GLN A 51 27.44 -15.69 9.48
N ASN A 52 28.22 -16.47 10.23
CA ASN A 52 29.56 -16.06 10.67
C ASN A 52 30.58 -16.03 9.52
N GLN A 53 30.48 -16.93 8.53
CA GLN A 53 31.32 -16.88 7.32
C GLN A 53 30.94 -15.72 6.39
N ASN A 54 29.64 -15.42 6.24
CA ASN A 54 29.17 -14.30 5.42
C ASN A 54 29.53 -12.93 6.00
N ALA A 55 29.61 -12.81 7.33
CA ALA A 55 30.10 -11.60 8.00
C ALA A 55 31.61 -11.38 7.80
N ALA A 56 32.40 -12.45 7.68
CA ALA A 56 33.82 -12.38 7.37
C ALA A 56 34.07 -12.03 5.88
N ASN A 57 33.27 -12.58 4.96
CA ASN A 57 33.40 -12.32 3.52
C ASN A 57 32.95 -10.91 3.10
N LYS A 58 31.95 -10.32 3.76
CA LYS A 58 31.55 -8.91 3.56
C LYS A 58 32.63 -7.90 3.97
N ARG A 59 33.55 -8.26 4.88
CA ARG A 59 34.68 -7.41 5.26
C ARG A 59 35.82 -7.40 4.23
N MET A 60 35.81 -8.32 3.26
CA MET A 60 36.85 -8.44 2.22
C MET A 60 36.37 -8.07 0.81
N GLY A 61 35.20 -7.44 0.67
CA GLY A 61 34.70 -6.97 -0.64
C GLY A 61 34.36 -8.08 -1.65
N TYR A 62 34.15 -9.31 -1.17
CA TYR A 62 33.75 -10.44 -2.01
C TYR A 62 32.23 -10.56 -2.07
N GLU A 63 31.63 -10.31 -3.24
CA GLU A 63 30.24 -10.67 -3.53
C GLU A 63 30.19 -12.10 -4.11
N PRO A 64 29.59 -13.08 -3.41
CA PRO A 64 29.45 -14.41 -3.96
C PRO A 64 28.46 -14.41 -5.14
N PRO A 65 28.64 -15.33 -6.12
CA PRO A 65 27.72 -15.44 -7.25
C PRO A 65 26.30 -15.74 -6.77
N VAL A 66 25.31 -15.05 -7.34
CA VAL A 66 23.89 -15.19 -6.98
C VAL A 66 23.40 -16.58 -7.41
N ILE A 67 23.05 -17.41 -6.43
CA ILE A 67 22.60 -18.78 -6.66
C ILE A 67 21.07 -18.76 -6.87
N PRO A 68 20.54 -19.41 -7.93
CA PRO A 68 19.10 -19.49 -8.15
C PRO A 68 18.37 -20.13 -6.96
N PRO A 69 17.14 -19.68 -6.63
CA PRO A 69 16.30 -20.35 -5.63
C PRO A 69 16.07 -21.82 -6.01
N SER A 70 15.88 -22.70 -5.02
CA SER A 70 15.61 -24.12 -5.24
C SER A 70 14.17 -24.43 -5.67
N ASN A 71 13.25 -23.47 -5.52
CA ASN A 71 11.86 -23.60 -5.98
C ASN A 71 11.79 -23.39 -7.50
N PRO A 72 11.31 -24.35 -8.30
CA PRO A 72 11.30 -24.28 -9.78
C PRO A 72 10.62 -23.04 -10.36
N VAL A 73 9.56 -22.53 -9.72
CA VAL A 73 8.84 -21.32 -10.15
C VAL A 73 9.71 -20.09 -9.91
N LEU A 74 10.33 -20.00 -8.74
CA LEU A 74 11.24 -18.92 -8.38
C LEU A 74 12.57 -19.00 -9.15
N THR A 75 13.05 -20.20 -9.49
CA THR A 75 14.21 -20.43 -10.37
C THR A 75 13.92 -19.92 -11.77
N HIS A 76 12.74 -20.21 -12.31
CA HIS A 76 12.34 -19.76 -13.63
C HIS A 76 12.19 -18.23 -13.67
N GLN A 77 11.55 -17.62 -12.67
CA GLN A 77 11.52 -16.16 -12.50
C GLN A 77 12.93 -15.56 -12.38
N PHE A 78 13.81 -16.19 -11.60
CA PHE A 78 15.19 -15.73 -11.43
C PHE A 78 15.98 -15.75 -12.75
N ILE A 79 15.81 -16.79 -13.58
CA ILE A 79 16.47 -16.90 -14.88
C ILE A 79 15.92 -15.84 -15.86
N LEU A 80 14.61 -15.60 -15.86
CA LEU A 80 13.98 -14.53 -16.66
C LEU A 80 14.49 -13.14 -16.22
N GLN A 81 14.63 -12.90 -14.91
CA GLN A 81 15.18 -11.65 -14.38
C GLN A 81 16.62 -11.39 -14.80
N GLN A 82 17.47 -12.43 -14.82
CA GLN A 82 18.87 -12.30 -15.24
C GLN A 82 18.99 -12.00 -16.73
N ALA A 83 18.15 -12.62 -17.58
CA ALA A 83 18.09 -12.33 -19.02
C ALA A 83 17.55 -10.91 -19.32
N GLN A 84 16.64 -10.41 -18.48
CA GLN A 84 16.03 -9.09 -18.61
C GLN A 84 16.92 -7.93 -18.15
N LYS A 85 17.94 -8.16 -17.29
CA LYS A 85 18.89 -7.11 -16.86
C LYS A 85 19.76 -6.57 -18.00
N THR A 86 20.11 -7.40 -18.97
CA THR A 86 21.03 -7.06 -20.08
C THR A 86 20.38 -6.19 -21.18
N SER A 87 19.05 -6.05 -21.21
CA SER A 87 18.28 -5.30 -22.23
C SER A 87 17.92 -3.84 -21.85
N ARG A 88 18.31 -3.37 -20.64
CA ARG A 88 17.65 -2.23 -19.96
C ARG A 88 18.16 -0.84 -20.33
N GLU A 89 19.46 -0.66 -20.58
CA GLU A 89 20.03 0.65 -20.91
C GLU A 89 19.47 1.23 -22.23
N GLN A 90 18.96 0.38 -23.13
CA GLN A 90 18.37 0.78 -24.41
C GLN A 90 16.89 1.17 -24.31
N GLN A 91 16.16 0.77 -23.25
CA GLN A 91 14.72 1.00 -23.09
C GLN A 91 14.37 2.15 -22.15
N GLN A 92 15.29 2.61 -21.29
CA GLN A 92 15.04 3.74 -20.37
C GLN A 92 14.86 5.08 -21.12
N LEU A 93 15.55 5.25 -22.25
CA LEU A 93 15.60 6.52 -22.98
C LEU A 93 14.25 6.98 -23.57
N PRO A 94 13.47 6.13 -24.27
CA PRO A 94 12.16 6.53 -24.80
C PRO A 94 11.11 6.84 -23.73
N GLU A 95 11.10 6.10 -22.61
CA GLU A 95 10.14 6.32 -21.51
C GLU A 95 10.42 7.64 -20.77
N VAL A 96 11.70 7.94 -20.51
CA VAL A 96 12.06 9.25 -19.94
C VAL A 96 11.68 10.38 -20.89
N GLN A 97 11.93 10.23 -22.19
CA GLN A 97 11.51 11.23 -23.20
C GLN A 97 9.99 11.41 -23.25
N LYS A 98 9.20 10.35 -23.09
CA LYS A 98 7.74 10.41 -23.05
C LYS A 98 7.26 11.15 -21.80
N LEU A 99 7.90 10.92 -20.65
CA LEU A 99 7.58 11.61 -19.42
C LEU A 99 7.83 13.12 -19.49
N LEU A 100 8.97 13.50 -20.10
CA LEU A 100 9.35 14.90 -20.27
C LEU A 100 8.40 15.68 -21.19
N LYS A 101 7.63 14.97 -22.04
CA LYS A 101 6.59 15.55 -22.89
C LYS A 101 5.26 15.78 -22.19
N LYS A 102 5.02 15.24 -20.99
CA LYS A 102 3.78 15.48 -20.22
C LYS A 102 3.83 16.82 -19.53
N ASP A 103 2.74 17.58 -19.55
CA ASP A 103 2.60 18.80 -18.75
C ASP A 103 2.40 18.46 -17.28
N ILE A 104 3.42 18.74 -16.47
CA ILE A 104 3.34 18.66 -15.02
C ILE A 104 3.18 20.09 -14.52
N PRO A 105 1.97 20.51 -14.10
CA PRO A 105 1.77 21.84 -13.58
C PRO A 105 2.54 21.98 -12.25
N VAL A 106 3.35 23.01 -12.14
CA VAL A 106 4.04 23.37 -10.90
C VAL A 106 3.55 24.76 -10.53
N TYR A 107 3.00 24.91 -9.32
CA TYR A 107 2.46 26.19 -8.87
C TYR A 107 3.47 26.90 -7.98
N PRO A 108 3.73 28.20 -8.19
CA PRO A 108 4.52 28.98 -7.27
C PRO A 108 3.82 29.05 -5.90
N VAL A 109 4.61 29.05 -4.82
CA VAL A 109 4.10 29.26 -3.47
C VAL A 109 3.98 30.76 -3.24
N ASP A 110 2.76 31.29 -3.30
CA ASP A 110 2.42 32.65 -2.93
C ASP A 110 1.47 32.69 -1.71
N ALA A 111 1.11 33.89 -1.27
CA ALA A 111 0.23 34.06 -0.11
C ALA A 111 -1.17 33.48 -0.33
N GLU A 112 -1.68 33.53 -1.57
CA GLU A 112 -2.96 32.94 -1.94
C GLU A 112 -2.89 31.42 -1.81
N ARG A 113 -1.82 30.82 -2.34
CA ARG A 113 -1.56 29.39 -2.28
C ARG A 113 -1.52 28.90 -0.84
N LEU A 114 -0.72 29.54 0.03
CA LEU A 114 -0.64 29.20 1.46
C LEU A 114 -2.00 29.28 2.15
N ASN A 115 -2.85 30.24 1.76
CA ASN A 115 -4.19 30.34 2.31
C ASN A 115 -5.10 29.20 1.80
N THR A 116 -5.06 28.86 0.52
CA THR A 116 -5.86 27.76 -0.05
C THR A 116 -5.42 26.38 0.43
N THR A 117 -4.15 26.21 0.81
CA THR A 117 -3.59 24.94 1.26
C THR A 117 -3.48 24.80 2.78
N ARG A 118 -3.94 25.81 3.54
CA ARG A 118 -3.81 25.89 5.01
C ARG A 118 -4.22 24.63 5.75
N ASN A 119 -5.29 23.95 5.28
CA ASN A 119 -5.83 22.77 5.95
C ASN A 119 -4.81 21.62 5.89
N TYR A 120 -4.13 21.43 4.75
CA TYR A 120 -3.09 20.42 4.61
C TYR A 120 -1.86 20.71 5.46
N HIS A 121 -1.45 21.99 5.57
CA HIS A 121 -0.35 22.38 6.46
C HIS A 121 -0.67 22.08 7.93
N GLN A 122 -1.90 22.36 8.36
CA GLN A 122 -2.36 22.06 9.72
C GLN A 122 -2.37 20.55 10.00
N VAL A 123 -2.85 19.75 9.05
CA VAL A 123 -2.86 18.29 9.18
C VAL A 123 -1.45 17.72 9.17
N TYR A 124 -0.56 18.20 8.30
CA TYR A 124 0.84 17.80 8.30
C TYR A 124 1.49 18.03 9.67
N GLN A 125 1.26 19.21 10.27
CA GLN A 125 1.76 19.49 11.61
C GLN A 125 1.17 18.54 12.66
N ALA A 126 -0.13 18.23 12.59
CA ALA A 126 -0.75 17.28 13.52
C ALA A 126 -0.16 15.86 13.38
N LEU A 127 0.13 15.40 12.16
CA LEU A 127 0.80 14.11 11.93
C LEU A 127 2.23 14.11 12.46
N VAL A 128 2.98 15.22 12.27
CA VAL A 128 4.33 15.41 12.83
C VAL A 128 4.30 15.41 14.36
N ASP A 129 3.29 16.02 14.97
CA ASP A 129 3.12 16.04 16.42
C ASP A 129 2.81 14.63 16.97
N MET A 130 1.97 13.85 16.27
CA MET A 130 1.72 12.44 16.59
C MET A 130 2.97 11.58 16.43
N GLN A 131 3.75 11.82 15.37
CA GLN A 131 5.02 11.15 15.10
C GLN A 131 6.05 11.40 16.21
N ASN A 132 6.16 12.64 16.68
CA ASN A 132 7.12 13.05 17.69
C ASN A 132 6.63 12.81 19.14
N GLY A 133 5.42 12.27 19.32
CA GLY A 133 4.84 12.02 20.63
C GLY A 133 4.43 13.28 21.38
N ILE A 134 4.34 14.42 20.70
CA ILE A 134 3.78 15.67 21.25
C ILE A 134 2.27 15.47 21.49
N GLN A 135 1.61 14.77 20.56
CA GLN A 135 0.24 14.29 20.72
C GLN A 135 0.23 12.75 20.69
N PRO A 136 -0.67 12.08 21.44
CA PRO A 136 -0.85 10.65 21.32
C PRO A 136 -1.25 10.26 19.89
N PHE A 137 -0.61 9.22 19.34
CA PHE A 137 -1.03 8.68 18.06
C PHE A 137 -2.44 8.09 18.15
N SER A 138 -3.30 8.44 17.21
CA SER A 138 -4.60 7.82 16.99
C SER A 138 -4.83 7.64 15.50
N LEU A 139 -5.01 6.41 15.06
CA LEU A 139 -5.23 6.11 13.65
C LEU A 139 -6.54 6.71 13.16
N LYS A 140 -7.63 6.59 13.94
CA LYS A 140 -8.93 7.15 13.56
C LYS A 140 -8.88 8.67 13.38
N GLN A 141 -8.14 9.37 14.23
CA GLN A 141 -7.99 10.82 14.16
C GLN A 141 -7.13 11.22 12.97
N ALA A 142 -5.98 10.55 12.76
CA ALA A 142 -5.09 10.83 11.64
C ALA A 142 -5.82 10.67 10.29
N VAL A 143 -6.53 9.54 10.10
CA VAL A 143 -7.34 9.27 8.90
C VAL A 143 -8.40 10.37 8.69
N PHE A 144 -9.17 10.72 9.73
CA PHE A 144 -10.17 11.78 9.61
C PHE A 144 -9.55 13.11 9.21
N LEU A 145 -8.46 13.53 9.85
CA LEU A 145 -7.81 14.81 9.56
C LEU A 145 -7.38 14.90 8.10
N ILE A 146 -6.74 13.84 7.57
CA ILE A 146 -6.30 13.76 6.17
C ILE A 146 -7.50 13.89 5.21
N GLU A 147 -8.55 13.10 5.43
CA GLU A 147 -9.74 13.13 4.58
C GLU A 147 -10.49 14.47 4.68
N ASN A 148 -10.55 15.07 5.87
CA ASN A 148 -11.20 16.34 6.10
C ASN A 148 -10.46 17.50 5.42
N ALA A 149 -9.13 17.45 5.32
CA ALA A 149 -8.36 18.45 4.57
C ALA A 149 -8.72 18.48 3.08
N TRP A 150 -9.00 17.32 2.47
CA TRP A 150 -9.49 17.24 1.09
C TRP A 150 -10.84 17.94 0.91
N HIS A 151 -11.73 17.79 1.90
CA HIS A 151 -13.05 18.43 1.97
C HIS A 151 -13.03 19.85 2.56
N ASP A 152 -11.90 20.55 2.57
CA ASP A 152 -11.77 21.91 3.09
C ASP A 152 -12.28 22.08 4.53
N ASN A 153 -12.05 21.05 5.36
CA ASN A 153 -12.52 20.95 6.74
C ASN A 153 -14.05 20.94 6.91
N SER A 154 -14.80 20.49 5.90
CA SER A 154 -16.28 20.45 5.95
C SER A 154 -16.89 19.16 6.51
N LEU A 155 -16.10 18.13 6.83
CA LEU A 155 -16.62 16.86 7.36
C LEU A 155 -17.05 16.98 8.83
N ASN A 156 -18.05 16.19 9.20
CA ASN A 156 -18.55 16.12 10.57
C ASN A 156 -17.76 15.08 11.38
N TYR A 157 -16.90 15.57 12.29
CA TYR A 157 -16.09 14.72 13.16
C TYR A 157 -16.94 13.87 14.12
N GLU A 158 -18.00 14.45 14.69
CA GLU A 158 -18.87 13.75 15.63
C GLU A 158 -19.60 12.58 14.96
N GLU A 159 -20.06 12.76 13.72
CA GLU A 159 -20.68 11.67 12.94
C GLU A 159 -19.70 10.53 12.68
N TYR A 160 -18.46 10.87 12.29
CA TYR A 160 -17.40 9.91 12.04
C TYR A 160 -17.04 9.09 13.30
N ILE A 161 -16.79 9.77 14.42
CA ILE A 161 -16.47 9.11 15.69
C ILE A 161 -17.66 8.29 16.20
N THR A 162 -18.87 8.85 16.16
CA THR A 162 -20.09 8.12 16.54
C THR A 162 -20.24 6.84 15.73
N SER A 163 -19.98 6.87 14.42
CA SER A 163 -20.07 5.66 13.59
C SER A 163 -19.04 4.59 13.97
N ILE A 164 -17.83 4.98 14.40
CA ILE A 164 -16.79 4.05 14.86
C ILE A 164 -17.18 3.48 16.24
N GLU A 165 -17.55 4.33 17.19
CA GLU A 165 -17.96 3.92 18.54
C GLU A 165 -19.13 2.94 18.51
N GLN A 166 -20.10 3.15 17.62
CA GLN A 166 -21.23 2.24 17.44
C GLN A 166 -20.79 0.86 16.97
N LYS A 167 -19.74 0.76 16.14
CA LYS A 167 -19.16 -0.52 15.71
C LYS A 167 -18.33 -1.16 16.82
N THR A 168 -17.56 -0.38 17.56
CA THR A 168 -16.81 -0.87 18.73
C THR A 168 -17.76 -1.42 19.81
N ALA A 169 -18.90 -0.76 20.03
CA ALA A 169 -19.95 -1.25 20.91
C ALA A 169 -20.56 -2.57 20.40
N ALA A 170 -20.79 -2.68 19.09
CA ALA A 170 -21.26 -3.91 18.45
C ALA A 170 -20.26 -5.07 18.65
N LEU A 171 -18.96 -4.82 18.47
CA LEU A 171 -17.89 -5.80 18.72
C LEU A 171 -17.88 -6.24 20.19
N THR A 172 -18.07 -5.28 21.12
CA THR A 172 -18.18 -5.58 22.56
C THR A 172 -19.39 -6.44 22.90
N ALA A 173 -20.54 -6.18 22.26
CA ALA A 173 -21.71 -7.04 22.41
C ALA A 173 -21.47 -8.44 21.81
N LEU A 174 -20.85 -8.49 20.61
CA LEU A 174 -20.52 -9.73 19.93
C LEU A 174 -19.58 -10.61 20.75
N MET A 175 -18.57 -10.03 21.40
CA MET A 175 -17.66 -10.75 22.31
C MET A 175 -18.44 -11.53 23.36
N LYS A 176 -19.42 -10.89 24.02
CA LYS A 176 -20.26 -11.54 25.03
C LYS A 176 -21.13 -12.65 24.45
N THR A 177 -21.76 -12.41 23.29
CA THR A 177 -22.66 -13.39 22.68
C THR A 177 -21.93 -14.59 22.09
N GLU A 178 -20.69 -14.40 21.64
CA GLU A 178 -19.86 -15.44 21.01
C GLU A 178 -18.93 -16.14 22.01
N GLY A 179 -18.92 -15.72 23.28
CA GLY A 179 -18.05 -16.27 24.32
C GLY A 179 -16.56 -15.99 24.08
N ILE A 180 -16.24 -14.83 23.51
CA ILE A 180 -14.87 -14.40 23.24
C ILE A 180 -14.41 -13.48 24.35
N GLU A 181 -13.38 -13.91 25.08
CA GLU A 181 -12.78 -13.12 26.16
C GLU A 181 -12.08 -11.86 25.63
N PRO A 182 -12.10 -10.72 26.38
CA PRO A 182 -11.44 -9.49 25.95
C PRO A 182 -9.93 -9.61 25.68
N SER A 183 -9.26 -10.58 26.32
CA SER A 183 -7.84 -10.91 26.12
C SER A 183 -7.58 -11.72 24.84
N ASN A 184 -8.60 -12.32 24.23
CA ASN A 184 -8.46 -13.17 23.06
C ASN A 184 -8.36 -12.33 21.77
N GLN A 185 -7.13 -11.96 21.41
CA GLN A 185 -6.86 -11.13 20.23
C GLN A 185 -7.31 -11.78 18.91
N LEU A 186 -7.16 -13.09 18.78
CA LEU A 186 -7.60 -13.79 17.57
C LEU A 186 -9.13 -13.77 17.45
N GLY A 187 -9.83 -13.98 18.57
CA GLY A 187 -11.27 -13.83 18.68
C GLY A 187 -11.74 -12.42 18.32
N LYS A 188 -11.07 -11.38 18.82
CA LYS A 188 -11.38 -9.98 18.45
C LYS A 188 -11.21 -9.72 16.96
N ASN A 189 -10.10 -10.18 16.36
CA ASN A 189 -9.88 -10.09 14.91
C ASN A 189 -10.97 -10.82 14.11
N TYR A 190 -11.37 -12.03 14.53
CA TYR A 190 -12.49 -12.75 13.93
C TYR A 190 -13.81 -11.95 14.00
N LEU A 191 -14.10 -11.32 15.14
CA LEU A 191 -15.32 -10.50 15.28
C LEU A 191 -15.31 -9.25 14.42
N ILE A 192 -14.16 -8.61 14.21
CA ILE A 192 -14.03 -7.49 13.26
C ILE A 192 -14.39 -7.97 11.86
N GLN A 193 -13.84 -9.10 11.41
CA GLN A 193 -14.18 -9.67 10.09
C GLN A 193 -15.67 -9.97 9.98
N LYS A 194 -16.26 -10.58 11.02
CA LYS A 194 -17.69 -10.86 11.09
C LYS A 194 -18.53 -9.58 10.98
N LEU A 195 -18.17 -8.52 11.69
CA LEU A 195 -18.88 -7.24 11.61
C LEU A 195 -18.77 -6.59 10.23
N LEU A 196 -17.62 -6.75 9.55
CA LEU A 196 -17.43 -6.18 8.21
C LEU A 196 -18.12 -6.98 7.10
N THR A 197 -18.33 -8.28 7.27
CA THR A 197 -18.77 -9.19 6.19
C THR A 197 -20.15 -9.79 6.39
N GLU A 198 -20.70 -9.73 7.61
CA GLU A 198 -21.99 -10.31 7.95
C GLU A 198 -22.96 -9.25 8.46
N ARG A 199 -24.25 -9.52 8.32
CA ARG A 199 -25.30 -8.71 8.97
C ARG A 199 -25.29 -9.00 10.47
N VAL A 200 -24.93 -8.00 11.27
CA VAL A 200 -24.90 -8.11 12.74
C VAL A 200 -26.12 -7.38 13.33
N THR A 201 -26.86 -8.07 14.20
CA THR A 201 -28.02 -7.48 14.91
C THR A 201 -27.70 -7.33 16.39
N GLU A 202 -27.73 -6.09 16.88
CA GLU A 202 -27.62 -5.80 18.29
C GLU A 202 -29.01 -5.80 18.95
N TYR A 203 -29.07 -6.38 20.15
CA TYR A 203 -30.28 -6.43 20.94
C TYR A 203 -30.11 -5.63 22.24
N ARG A 204 -31.16 -4.92 22.66
CA ARG A 204 -31.32 -4.35 24.01
C ARG A 204 -32.66 -4.81 24.56
N ASN A 205 -32.67 -5.41 25.76
CA ASN A 205 -33.87 -5.95 26.40
C ASN A 205 -34.71 -6.85 25.45
N ASN A 206 -34.05 -7.80 24.78
CA ASN A 206 -34.64 -8.69 23.76
C ASN A 206 -35.33 -8.00 22.57
N THR A 207 -35.09 -6.70 22.36
CA THR A 207 -35.59 -5.95 21.21
C THR A 207 -34.41 -5.58 20.30
N VAL A 208 -34.63 -5.65 18.98
CA VAL A 208 -33.65 -5.18 17.99
C VAL A 208 -33.36 -3.71 18.25
N TYR A 209 -32.12 -3.41 18.64
CA TYR A 209 -31.67 -2.05 18.89
C TYR A 209 -31.04 -1.44 17.63
N ARG A 210 -30.23 -2.23 16.92
CA ARG A 210 -29.47 -1.76 15.77
C ARG A 210 -29.11 -2.93 14.86
N ILE A 211 -29.01 -2.64 13.57
CA ILE A 211 -28.55 -3.58 12.55
C ILE A 211 -27.35 -2.96 11.85
N HIS A 212 -26.24 -3.68 11.81
CA HIS A 212 -25.08 -3.36 10.99
C HIS A 212 -25.13 -4.20 9.71
N GLN A 213 -25.05 -3.52 8.58
CA GLN A 213 -24.97 -4.16 7.28
C GLN A 213 -23.49 -4.44 6.95
N PRO A 214 -23.21 -5.50 6.19
CA PRO A 214 -21.86 -5.77 5.72
C PRO A 214 -21.38 -4.65 4.79
N PHE A 215 -20.08 -4.42 4.80
CA PHE A 215 -19.41 -3.56 3.86
C PHE A 215 -19.15 -4.31 2.55
N VAL A 216 -19.12 -3.57 1.45
CA VAL A 216 -18.86 -4.13 0.12
C VAL A 216 -17.79 -3.33 -0.61
N TYR A 217 -17.06 -4.00 -1.50
CA TYR A 217 -16.11 -3.35 -2.38
C TYR A 217 -16.84 -2.51 -3.46
N ASP A 218 -16.29 -1.34 -3.77
CA ASP A 218 -16.87 -0.39 -4.72
C ASP A 218 -16.08 -0.35 -6.03
N PHE A 219 -16.49 -1.15 -7.01
CA PHE A 219 -15.85 -1.19 -8.32
C PHE A 219 -15.98 0.12 -9.13
N ASP A 220 -16.82 1.08 -8.70
CA ASP A 220 -16.93 2.38 -9.36
C ASP A 220 -15.84 3.35 -8.91
N ASP A 221 -14.94 3.68 -9.85
CA ASP A 221 -13.76 4.51 -9.63
C ASP A 221 -12.91 3.96 -8.48
N TYR A 222 -12.62 2.66 -8.53
CA TYR A 222 -11.96 1.93 -7.45
C TYR A 222 -10.52 2.36 -7.18
N MET A 223 -9.90 2.96 -8.18
CA MET A 223 -8.61 3.60 -8.12
C MET A 223 -8.70 5.07 -7.64
N GLY A 224 -9.88 5.70 -7.62
CA GLY A 224 -10.05 7.11 -7.26
C GLY A 224 -9.48 8.08 -8.29
N GLU A 225 -9.40 7.66 -9.56
CA GLU A 225 -8.84 8.43 -10.67
C GLU A 225 -9.66 9.68 -10.97
N LYS A 226 -10.99 9.61 -10.76
CA LYS A 226 -11.90 10.72 -11.00
C LYS A 226 -12.17 11.50 -9.72
N ASP A 227 -12.35 10.80 -8.61
CA ASP A 227 -12.64 11.37 -7.31
C ASP A 227 -11.82 10.68 -6.22
N TRP A 228 -10.82 11.39 -5.70
CA TRP A 228 -9.94 10.87 -4.65
C TRP A 228 -10.71 10.47 -3.37
N SER A 229 -11.87 11.09 -3.10
CA SER A 229 -12.69 10.75 -1.93
C SER A 229 -13.28 9.34 -2.00
N LYS A 230 -13.18 8.65 -3.14
CA LYS A 230 -13.51 7.23 -3.27
C LYS A 230 -12.67 6.35 -2.36
N MET A 231 -11.44 6.77 -2.02
CA MET A 231 -10.51 6.03 -1.17
C MET A 231 -10.80 6.18 0.33
N PHE A 232 -11.76 7.01 0.72
CA PHE A 232 -11.92 7.47 2.10
C PHE A 232 -12.72 6.54 3.00
N VAL A 233 -12.28 6.41 4.26
CA VAL A 233 -12.99 5.75 5.35
C VAL A 233 -14.28 6.50 5.70
N THR A 234 -14.30 7.83 5.64
CA THR A 234 -15.54 8.63 5.85
C THR A 234 -16.62 8.28 4.83
N LYS A 235 -16.24 8.12 3.55
CA LYS A 235 -17.14 7.65 2.49
C LYS A 235 -17.56 6.19 2.71
N LEU A 236 -16.65 5.31 3.11
CA LEU A 236 -16.95 3.92 3.46
C LEU A 236 -17.99 3.83 4.59
N LEU A 237 -17.78 4.53 5.70
CA LEU A 237 -18.69 4.54 6.85
C LEU A 237 -20.08 5.06 6.48
N LYS A 238 -20.15 6.12 5.66
CA LYS A 238 -21.40 6.73 5.22
C LYS A 238 -22.21 5.87 4.25
N THR A 239 -21.53 5.17 3.34
CA THR A 239 -22.19 4.48 2.20
C THR A 239 -22.24 2.97 2.33
N GLY A 240 -21.44 2.38 3.21
CA GLY A 240 -21.23 0.94 3.26
C GLY A 240 -20.31 0.41 2.14
N LYS A 241 -19.73 1.28 1.31
CA LYS A 241 -18.95 0.91 0.13
C LYS A 241 -17.56 1.53 0.12
N GLY A 242 -16.52 0.72 -0.01
CA GLY A 242 -15.13 1.21 0.02
C GLY A 242 -14.18 0.48 -0.90
N GLN A 243 -12.93 0.90 -0.84
CA GLN A 243 -11.83 0.39 -1.66
C GLN A 243 -10.84 -0.42 -0.84
N CYS A 244 -9.88 -1.01 -1.56
CA CYS A 244 -8.74 -1.75 -1.01
C CYS A 244 -7.92 -0.88 -0.05
N HIS A 245 -8.01 0.45 -0.13
CA HIS A 245 -7.41 1.35 0.85
C HIS A 245 -8.28 1.60 2.09
N SER A 246 -9.54 2.01 1.91
CA SER A 246 -10.43 2.36 3.05
C SER A 246 -10.82 1.16 3.92
N LEU A 247 -10.99 -0.03 3.33
CA LEU A 247 -11.48 -1.21 4.06
C LEU A 247 -10.46 -1.73 5.07
N PRO A 248 -9.16 -1.89 4.74
CA PRO A 248 -8.12 -2.16 5.73
C PRO A 248 -7.95 -1.05 6.76
N LEU A 249 -8.03 0.23 6.38
CA LEU A 249 -7.93 1.31 7.36
C LEU A 249 -9.07 1.29 8.38
N LEU A 250 -10.31 1.04 7.95
CA LEU A 250 -11.42 0.87 8.89
C LEU A 250 -11.20 -0.36 9.79
N TYR A 251 -10.71 -1.47 9.24
CA TYR A 251 -10.35 -2.64 10.04
C TYR A 251 -9.34 -2.27 11.14
N LEU A 252 -8.24 -1.57 10.79
CA LEU A 252 -7.19 -1.20 11.73
C LEU A 252 -7.69 -0.21 12.78
N ILE A 253 -8.58 0.71 12.41
CA ILE A 253 -9.26 1.59 13.37
C ILE A 253 -10.04 0.74 14.39
N LEU A 254 -10.86 -0.20 13.92
CA LEU A 254 -11.62 -1.08 14.84
C LEU A 254 -10.70 -1.98 15.67
N ALA A 255 -9.54 -2.37 15.12
CA ALA A 255 -8.54 -3.13 15.85
C ALA A 255 -7.90 -2.30 16.97
N GLU A 256 -7.54 -1.04 16.70
CA GLU A 256 -7.06 -0.07 17.70
C GLU A 256 -8.11 0.16 18.80
N GLU A 257 -9.37 0.39 18.43
CA GLU A 257 -10.47 0.66 19.36
C GLU A 257 -10.87 -0.55 20.22
N THR A 258 -10.55 -1.77 19.77
CA THR A 258 -10.79 -3.01 20.53
C THR A 258 -9.51 -3.57 21.15
N GLU A 259 -8.42 -2.81 21.12
CA GLU A 259 -7.12 -3.18 21.68
C GLU A 259 -6.65 -4.56 21.18
N THR A 260 -6.86 -4.86 19.90
CA THR A 260 -6.38 -6.09 19.27
C THR A 260 -5.30 -5.79 18.25
N GLN A 261 -4.34 -6.70 18.13
CA GLN A 261 -3.23 -6.52 17.22
C GLN A 261 -3.62 -6.92 15.79
N ALA A 262 -3.37 -6.00 14.85
CA ALA A 262 -3.44 -6.20 13.42
C ALA A 262 -2.49 -5.20 12.75
N TRP A 263 -2.08 -5.51 11.52
CA TRP A 263 -1.15 -4.71 10.74
C TRP A 263 -1.69 -4.47 9.35
N LEU A 264 -1.42 -3.29 8.82
CA LEU A 264 -1.53 -3.04 7.39
C LEU A 264 -0.41 -3.81 6.69
N SER A 265 -0.73 -4.40 5.55
CA SER A 265 0.23 -5.06 4.67
C SER A 265 -0.06 -4.69 3.22
N LEU A 266 0.99 -4.68 2.41
CA LEU A 266 0.94 -4.21 1.02
C LEU A 266 1.21 -5.35 0.05
N ALA A 267 0.52 -5.30 -1.08
CA ALA A 267 0.82 -5.98 -2.33
C ALA A 267 0.82 -4.91 -3.45
N PRO A 268 1.27 -5.21 -4.67
CA PRO A 268 1.26 -4.21 -5.73
C PRO A 268 -0.16 -3.68 -5.95
N GLU A 269 -0.31 -2.35 -5.91
CA GLU A 269 -1.57 -1.61 -6.01
C GLU A 269 -2.67 -2.04 -5.02
N HIS A 270 -2.31 -2.66 -3.89
CA HIS A 270 -3.28 -3.26 -2.98
C HIS A 270 -2.83 -3.24 -1.54
N SER A 271 -3.76 -3.07 -0.61
CA SER A 271 -3.50 -3.27 0.82
C SER A 271 -4.51 -4.22 1.45
N PHE A 272 -4.04 -4.93 2.46
CA PHE A 272 -4.78 -5.96 3.17
C PHE A 272 -4.37 -5.99 4.64
N ILE A 273 -5.00 -6.86 5.42
CA ILE A 273 -4.72 -6.98 6.84
C ILE A 273 -3.95 -8.26 7.13
N MET A 274 -2.89 -8.14 7.91
CA MET A 274 -2.28 -9.26 8.60
C MET A 274 -2.62 -9.19 10.08
N PHE A 275 -2.93 -10.34 10.69
CA PHE A 275 -2.96 -10.49 12.15
C PHE A 275 -2.41 -11.86 12.51
N SER A 276 -2.01 -12.05 13.76
CA SER A 276 -1.41 -13.30 14.20
C SER A 276 -2.18 -13.93 15.34
N ASP A 277 -2.09 -15.25 15.42
CA ASP A 277 -2.33 -15.96 16.66
C ASP A 277 -1.03 -15.96 17.47
N GLN A 278 -1.03 -15.19 18.57
CA GLN A 278 0.15 -15.03 19.43
C GLN A 278 0.66 -16.35 20.01
N GLN A 279 -0.19 -17.39 20.10
CA GLN A 279 0.18 -18.67 20.71
C GLN A 279 0.90 -19.60 19.71
N ASN A 280 0.42 -19.68 18.47
CA ASN A 280 1.01 -20.57 17.45
C ASN A 280 1.99 -19.84 16.51
N ARG A 281 2.17 -18.52 16.68
CA ARG A 281 3.01 -17.65 15.84
C ARG A 281 2.68 -17.72 14.35
N SER A 282 1.44 -18.09 14.02
CA SER A 282 0.94 -18.16 12.65
C SER A 282 0.26 -16.85 12.29
N PHE A 283 0.45 -16.41 11.05
CA PHE A 283 -0.19 -15.23 10.49
C PHE A 283 -1.39 -15.62 9.64
N TYR A 284 -2.39 -14.77 9.67
CA TYR A 284 -3.57 -14.81 8.82
C TYR A 284 -3.55 -13.57 7.93
N ASN A 285 -3.76 -13.77 6.63
CA ASN A 285 -3.95 -12.67 5.67
C ASN A 285 -5.45 -12.51 5.43
N TYR A 286 -6.00 -11.35 5.76
CA TYR A 286 -7.39 -11.01 5.55
C TYR A 286 -7.53 -10.01 4.42
N GLU A 287 -8.13 -10.48 3.34
CA GLU A 287 -8.41 -9.70 2.15
C GLU A 287 -9.75 -8.97 2.30
N THR A 288 -9.67 -7.73 2.77
CA THR A 288 -10.84 -6.94 3.18
C THR A 288 -11.81 -6.62 2.05
N THR A 289 -11.37 -6.63 0.79
CA THR A 289 -12.24 -6.35 -0.38
C THR A 289 -13.19 -7.50 -0.68
N SER A 290 -12.73 -8.74 -0.52
CA SER A 290 -13.53 -9.95 -0.66
C SER A 290 -14.15 -10.44 0.65
N GLY A 291 -13.62 -9.97 1.79
CA GLY A 291 -14.02 -10.42 3.11
C GLY A 291 -13.53 -11.83 3.46
N GLN A 292 -12.43 -12.28 2.84
CA GLN A 292 -11.92 -13.65 2.99
C GLN A 292 -10.53 -13.72 3.62
N ILE A 293 -10.26 -14.84 4.30
CA ILE A 293 -8.88 -15.22 4.63
C ILE A 293 -8.26 -15.85 3.39
N VAL A 294 -7.09 -15.36 3.01
CA VAL A 294 -6.38 -15.78 1.79
C VAL A 294 -5.01 -16.38 2.13
N SER A 295 -4.53 -17.28 1.29
CA SER A 295 -3.17 -17.82 1.43
C SER A 295 -2.14 -16.86 0.87
N GLU A 296 -0.90 -16.96 1.36
CA GLU A 296 0.23 -16.21 0.79
C GLU A 296 0.47 -16.57 -0.68
N ASN A 297 0.20 -17.83 -1.07
CA ASN A 297 0.26 -18.27 -2.46
C ASN A 297 -0.68 -17.45 -3.35
N TRP A 298 -1.93 -17.24 -2.92
CA TRP A 298 -2.88 -16.43 -3.68
C TRP A 298 -2.41 -14.97 -3.82
N LEU A 299 -1.80 -14.39 -2.78
CA LEU A 299 -1.22 -13.04 -2.85
C LEU A 299 -0.08 -12.96 -3.88
N MET A 300 0.77 -13.99 -3.94
CA MET A 300 1.88 -14.09 -4.90
C MET A 300 1.43 -14.38 -6.35
N GLU A 301 0.26 -14.99 -6.54
CA GLU A 301 -0.22 -15.43 -7.86
C GLU A 301 -0.53 -14.33 -8.86
N SER A 302 -0.60 -13.08 -8.40
CA SER A 302 -0.64 -11.94 -9.32
C SER A 302 0.55 -11.94 -10.28
N GLY A 303 1.71 -12.48 -9.85
CA GLY A 303 2.93 -12.56 -10.64
C GLY A 303 3.80 -11.29 -10.57
N TYR A 304 3.36 -10.26 -9.85
CA TYR A 304 4.04 -8.97 -9.70
C TYR A 304 4.76 -8.80 -8.36
N ILE A 305 4.77 -9.86 -7.54
CA ILE A 305 5.55 -9.93 -6.30
C ILE A 305 6.74 -10.85 -6.55
N ASN A 306 7.93 -10.27 -6.63
CA ASN A 306 9.16 -11.04 -6.81
C ASN A 306 9.94 -11.19 -5.50
N THR A 307 10.90 -12.12 -5.48
CA THR A 307 11.74 -12.41 -4.31
C THR A 307 12.48 -11.18 -3.79
N THR A 308 12.89 -10.26 -4.67
CA THR A 308 13.57 -9.02 -4.27
C THR A 308 12.63 -8.10 -3.49
N ALA A 309 11.37 -7.97 -3.92
CA ALA A 309 10.35 -7.20 -3.21
C ALA A 309 10.08 -7.75 -1.80
N ILE A 310 10.03 -9.08 -1.67
CA ILE A 310 9.87 -9.76 -0.38
C ILE A 310 11.11 -9.54 0.51
N GLN A 311 12.32 -9.72 -0.04
CA GLN A 311 13.57 -9.52 0.70
C GLN A 311 13.74 -8.08 1.20
N ASN A 312 13.34 -7.11 0.39
CA ASN A 312 13.35 -5.69 0.72
C ASN A 312 12.13 -5.26 1.55
N ARG A 313 11.21 -6.18 1.83
CA ARG A 313 10.03 -5.98 2.69
C ARG A 313 9.10 -4.88 2.20
N ILE A 314 9.02 -4.67 0.89
CA ILE A 314 8.09 -3.69 0.31
C ILE A 314 6.68 -4.28 0.13
N TYR A 315 6.56 -5.61 0.09
CA TYR A 315 5.29 -6.36 0.01
C TYR A 315 5.28 -7.56 0.95
N LEU A 316 4.07 -8.02 1.30
CA LEU A 316 3.79 -9.21 2.11
C LEU A 316 4.47 -9.22 3.49
N ASP A 317 4.69 -8.03 4.04
CA ASP A 317 5.19 -7.84 5.41
C ASP A 317 4.22 -6.94 6.20
N THR A 318 4.35 -6.94 7.51
CA THR A 318 3.60 -6.08 8.42
C THR A 318 4.22 -4.68 8.45
N LEU A 319 3.40 -3.64 8.27
CA LEU A 319 3.89 -2.28 8.47
C LEU A 319 4.14 -2.00 9.96
N SER A 320 5.32 -1.50 10.28
CA SER A 320 5.59 -0.96 11.62
C SER A 320 4.78 0.31 11.86
N ARG A 321 4.75 0.82 13.11
CA ARG A 321 4.13 2.12 13.40
C ARG A 321 4.74 3.26 12.57
N LYS A 322 6.05 3.21 12.29
CA LYS A 322 6.72 4.22 11.46
C LYS A 322 6.30 4.09 9.99
N ASP A 323 6.17 2.87 9.48
CA ASP A 323 5.75 2.65 8.09
C ASP A 323 4.25 2.97 7.89
N LEU A 324 3.42 2.71 8.89
CA LEU A 324 2.02 3.15 8.90
C LEU A 324 1.94 4.68 8.89
N MET A 325 2.74 5.37 9.70
CA MET A 325 2.80 6.84 9.67
C MET A 325 3.29 7.37 8.32
N ALA A 326 4.30 6.72 7.72
CA ALA A 326 4.75 7.04 6.37
C ALA A 326 3.63 6.86 5.33
N THR A 327 2.80 5.82 5.48
CA THR A 327 1.62 5.60 4.62
C THR A 327 0.59 6.72 4.80
N LEU A 328 0.29 7.15 6.04
CA LEU A 328 -0.61 8.27 6.30
C LEU A 328 -0.09 9.60 5.73
N LEU A 329 1.22 9.84 5.79
CA LEU A 329 1.84 10.97 5.10
C LEU A 329 1.72 10.85 3.57
N ALA A 330 1.84 9.64 3.02
CA ALA A 330 1.57 9.40 1.60
C ALA A 330 0.14 9.78 1.23
N ASP A 331 -0.84 9.41 2.05
CA ASP A 331 -2.27 9.72 1.82
C ASP A 331 -2.51 11.25 1.82
N LEU A 332 -1.85 11.97 2.73
CA LEU A 332 -1.86 13.44 2.74
C LEU A 332 -1.22 14.04 1.47
N ILE A 333 -0.08 13.50 1.04
CA ILE A 333 0.62 13.94 -0.19
C ILE A 333 -0.28 13.69 -1.42
N MET A 334 -0.90 12.51 -1.54
CA MET A 334 -1.77 12.19 -2.66
C MET A 334 -3.02 13.09 -2.69
N GLY A 335 -3.65 13.32 -1.55
CA GLY A 335 -4.73 14.30 -1.43
C GLY A 335 -4.25 15.70 -1.83
N TYR A 336 -3.07 16.11 -1.40
CA TYR A 336 -2.54 17.43 -1.75
C TYR A 336 -2.29 17.57 -3.26
N THR A 337 -1.54 16.64 -3.85
CA THR A 337 -1.14 16.71 -5.26
C THR A 337 -2.33 16.51 -6.20
N ASN A 338 -3.38 15.82 -5.76
CA ASN A 338 -4.63 15.73 -6.49
C ASN A 338 -5.36 17.10 -6.51
N LYS A 339 -5.40 17.85 -5.42
CA LYS A 339 -6.11 19.15 -5.41
C LYS A 339 -5.28 20.29 -5.97
N PHE A 340 -3.99 20.26 -5.69
CA PHE A 340 -3.13 21.43 -5.78
C PHE A 340 -1.90 21.22 -6.68
N SER A 341 -1.58 19.98 -7.08
CA SER A 341 -0.33 19.60 -7.77
C SER A 341 0.93 19.81 -6.92
N TYR A 342 2.12 19.77 -7.53
CA TYR A 342 3.41 19.77 -6.85
C TYR A 342 3.92 21.18 -6.55
N ASP A 343 4.47 21.35 -5.36
CA ASP A 343 5.22 22.52 -4.91
C ASP A 343 6.23 22.13 -3.82
N ASN A 344 6.89 23.11 -3.20
CA ASN A 344 7.91 22.86 -2.17
C ASN A 344 7.36 22.16 -0.93
N PHE A 345 6.06 22.29 -0.62
CA PHE A 345 5.48 21.63 0.54
C PHE A 345 5.42 20.11 0.33
N VAL A 346 5.12 19.65 -0.89
CA VAL A 346 5.20 18.23 -1.25
C VAL A 346 6.60 17.67 -1.05
N ILE A 347 7.64 18.43 -1.42
CA ILE A 347 9.04 18.01 -1.22
C ILE A 347 9.32 17.78 0.28
N SER A 348 8.92 18.73 1.14
CA SER A 348 9.11 18.60 2.59
C SER A 348 8.35 17.40 3.17
N MET A 349 7.12 17.14 2.72
CA MET A 349 6.35 15.97 3.16
C MET A 349 7.02 14.66 2.72
N VAL A 350 7.52 14.57 1.49
CA VAL A 350 8.22 13.39 0.96
C VAL A 350 9.53 13.13 1.69
N GLU A 351 10.28 14.19 2.01
CA GLU A 351 11.52 14.07 2.80
C GLU A 351 11.25 13.53 4.21
N ASN A 352 10.19 14.01 4.89
CA ASN A 352 9.79 13.48 6.19
C ASN A 352 9.32 12.02 6.09
N LEU A 353 8.48 11.70 5.11
CA LEU A 353 8.04 10.33 4.84
C LEU A 353 9.23 9.37 4.67
N LEU A 354 10.22 9.73 3.85
CA LEU A 354 11.41 8.91 3.62
C LEU A 354 12.37 8.88 4.81
N ALA A 355 12.35 9.88 5.69
CA ALA A 355 13.07 9.83 6.96
C ALA A 355 12.44 8.83 7.94
N LEU A 356 11.12 8.65 7.90
CA LEU A 356 10.40 7.65 8.68
C LEU A 356 10.58 6.22 8.15
N SER A 357 10.40 6.08 6.84
CA SER A 357 10.44 4.79 6.14
C SER A 357 11.25 4.94 4.84
N PRO A 358 12.59 4.77 4.90
CA PRO A 358 13.45 4.88 3.74
C PRO A 358 13.12 3.89 2.62
N ASN A 359 12.50 2.76 2.94
CA ASN A 359 12.10 1.75 1.95
C ASN A 359 10.61 1.85 1.60
N SER A 360 9.88 2.89 2.02
CA SER A 360 8.50 3.10 1.59
C SER A 360 8.45 3.26 0.08
N LEU A 361 7.79 2.32 -0.60
CA LEU A 361 7.64 2.35 -2.05
C LEU A 361 6.95 3.64 -2.49
N GLN A 362 5.88 4.05 -1.81
CA GLN A 362 5.15 5.30 -2.09
C GLN A 362 6.06 6.53 -1.98
N GLY A 363 6.86 6.61 -0.90
CA GLY A 363 7.85 7.67 -0.72
C GLY A 363 8.86 7.73 -1.86
N GLN A 364 9.35 6.57 -2.29
CA GLN A 364 10.33 6.48 -3.37
C GLN A 364 9.71 6.84 -4.73
N MET A 365 8.45 6.52 -4.97
CA MET A 365 7.68 6.96 -6.14
C MET A 365 7.53 8.49 -6.17
N PHE A 366 7.10 9.12 -5.07
CA PHE A 366 7.01 10.59 -5.02
C PHE A 366 8.36 11.26 -5.25
N LYS A 367 9.44 10.69 -4.71
CA LYS A 367 10.79 11.19 -4.96
C LYS A 367 11.17 11.09 -6.44
N ALA A 368 10.78 10.00 -7.12
CA ALA A 368 10.99 9.84 -8.55
C ALA A 368 10.24 10.92 -9.35
N GLU A 369 9.02 11.27 -8.94
CA GLU A 369 8.23 12.34 -9.57
C GLU A 369 8.85 13.71 -9.35
N ILE A 370 9.31 14.01 -8.13
CA ILE A 370 10.03 15.26 -7.84
C ILE A 370 11.30 15.37 -8.70
N LEU A 371 12.06 14.28 -8.85
CA LEU A 371 13.25 14.25 -9.70
C LEU A 371 12.89 14.42 -11.19
N ALA A 372 11.79 13.85 -11.63
CA ALA A 372 11.29 14.02 -12.99
C ALA A 372 10.91 15.47 -13.29
N ILE A 373 10.19 16.13 -12.37
CA ILE A 373 9.83 17.54 -12.47
C ILE A 373 11.10 18.40 -12.55
N LYS A 374 12.06 18.19 -11.65
CA LYS A 374 13.36 18.89 -11.65
C LYS A 374 14.10 18.69 -12.97
N THR A 375 14.15 17.46 -13.48
CA THR A 375 14.80 17.13 -14.75
C THR A 375 14.13 17.85 -15.92
N LYS A 376 12.80 17.85 -15.97
CA LYS A 376 12.03 18.58 -16.99
C LYS A 376 12.36 20.08 -16.98
N MET A 377 12.34 20.71 -15.81
CA MET A 377 12.66 22.14 -15.67
C MET A 377 14.09 22.45 -16.13
N SER A 378 15.07 21.63 -15.74
CA SER A 378 16.47 21.79 -16.16
C SER A 378 16.65 21.63 -17.67
N LEU A 379 15.96 20.67 -18.29
CA LEU A 379 16.00 20.47 -19.75
C LEU A 379 15.36 21.63 -20.50
N GLN A 380 14.21 22.12 -20.03
CA GLN A 380 13.54 23.29 -20.62
C GLN A 380 14.44 24.54 -20.56
N LYS A 381 15.11 24.77 -19.42
CA LYS A 381 16.08 25.86 -19.26
C LYS A 381 17.27 25.73 -20.22
N ALA A 382 17.67 24.50 -20.55
CA ALA A 382 18.73 24.19 -21.51
C ALA A 382 18.28 24.25 -22.98
N GLY A 383 17.00 24.53 -23.27
CA GLY A 383 16.46 24.55 -24.63
C GLY A 383 16.04 23.18 -25.17
N ASN A 384 15.81 22.20 -24.29
CA ASN A 384 15.45 20.81 -24.59
C ASN A 384 16.43 20.11 -25.57
N PRO A 385 17.73 20.05 -25.24
CA PRO A 385 18.70 19.37 -26.07
C PRO A 385 18.40 17.85 -26.16
N PRO A 386 18.78 17.18 -27.25
CA PRO A 386 18.79 15.71 -27.32
C PRO A 386 19.61 15.12 -26.18
N VAL A 387 19.25 13.91 -25.71
CA VAL A 387 19.89 13.28 -24.55
C VAL A 387 21.39 13.05 -24.78
N GLU A 388 21.78 12.77 -26.02
CA GLU A 388 23.16 12.55 -26.45
C GLU A 388 24.04 13.81 -26.28
N GLN A 389 23.42 14.99 -26.19
CA GLN A 389 24.09 16.28 -26.06
C GLN A 389 24.06 16.83 -24.62
N LEU A 390 23.50 16.09 -23.65
CA LEU A 390 23.39 16.57 -22.27
C LEU A 390 24.74 16.82 -21.61
N SER A 391 25.83 16.19 -22.08
CA SER A 391 27.19 16.48 -21.62
C SER A 391 27.58 17.96 -21.75
N ASN A 392 26.95 18.70 -22.65
CA ASN A 392 27.16 20.14 -22.82
C ASN A 392 26.36 21.00 -21.83
N TYR A 393 25.47 20.40 -21.04
CA TYR A 393 24.54 21.07 -20.12
C TYR A 393 24.62 20.43 -18.72
N PRO A 394 25.61 20.81 -17.89
CA PRO A 394 25.91 20.11 -16.64
C PRO A 394 24.73 19.98 -15.67
N GLU A 395 23.90 21.03 -15.53
CA GLU A 395 22.70 21.02 -14.67
C GLU A 395 21.65 20.01 -15.17
N ALA A 396 21.37 20.02 -16.48
CA ALA A 396 20.44 19.10 -17.10
C ALA A 396 20.95 17.65 -17.02
N GLN A 397 22.24 17.43 -17.32
CA GLN A 397 22.88 16.12 -17.19
C GLN A 397 22.81 15.59 -15.75
N ALA A 398 23.11 16.42 -14.76
CA ALA A 398 23.08 16.02 -13.35
C ALA A 398 21.67 15.63 -12.90
N SER A 399 20.65 16.42 -13.25
CA SER A 399 19.25 16.10 -12.93
C SER A 399 18.78 14.81 -13.62
N TYR A 400 19.07 14.65 -14.91
CA TYR A 400 18.75 13.46 -15.69
C TYR A 400 19.43 12.20 -15.13
N THR A 401 20.71 12.28 -14.78
CA THR A 401 21.46 11.18 -14.17
C THR A 401 20.88 10.82 -12.79
N ALA A 402 20.48 11.81 -11.99
CA ALA A 402 19.86 11.58 -10.69
C ALA A 402 18.51 10.86 -10.83
N LEU A 403 17.71 11.21 -11.84
CA LEU A 403 16.46 10.55 -12.15
C LEU A 403 16.66 9.08 -12.51
N LEU A 404 17.55 8.79 -13.46
CA LEU A 404 17.83 7.41 -13.89
C LEU A 404 18.33 6.55 -12.74
N ARG A 405 19.28 7.06 -11.95
CA ARG A 405 19.78 6.35 -10.76
C ARG A 405 18.66 6.04 -9.76
N HIS A 406 17.66 6.92 -9.65
CA HIS A 406 16.55 6.72 -8.74
C HIS A 406 15.55 5.67 -9.26
N TYR A 407 15.33 5.59 -10.58
CA TYR A 407 14.58 4.46 -11.16
C TYR A 407 15.30 3.14 -10.97
N ASP A 408 16.62 3.10 -11.17
CA ASP A 408 17.41 1.89 -10.92
C ASP A 408 17.31 1.46 -9.45
N TYR A 409 17.24 2.42 -8.52
CA TYR A 409 17.03 2.13 -7.10
C TYR A 409 15.65 1.51 -6.83
N ILE A 410 14.58 2.05 -7.41
CA ILE A 410 13.22 1.50 -7.32
C ILE A 410 13.16 0.07 -7.91
N ASP A 411 13.81 -0.16 -9.05
CA ASP A 411 13.93 -1.49 -9.65
C ASP A 411 14.65 -2.47 -8.72
N GLN A 412 15.72 -2.02 -8.07
CA GLN A 412 16.47 -2.80 -7.10
C GLN A 412 15.67 -3.08 -5.82
N MET A 413 14.65 -2.28 -5.51
CA MET A 413 13.68 -2.60 -4.46
C MET A 413 12.80 -3.79 -4.82
N GLY A 414 12.69 -4.13 -6.11
CA GLY A 414 11.86 -5.21 -6.61
C GLY A 414 10.47 -4.77 -7.06
N TYR A 415 10.24 -3.47 -7.23
CA TYR A 415 8.97 -2.96 -7.75
C TYR A 415 8.73 -3.43 -9.19
N VAL A 416 7.49 -3.82 -9.47
CA VAL A 416 6.98 -4.04 -10.82
C VAL A 416 5.55 -3.50 -10.83
N GLU A 417 5.26 -2.52 -11.67
CA GLU A 417 3.88 -2.06 -11.89
C GLU A 417 3.04 -3.22 -12.42
N MET A 418 1.86 -3.36 -11.83
CA MET A 418 0.85 -4.31 -12.23
C MET A 418 -0.12 -3.63 -13.20
N PRO A 419 -0.29 -4.13 -14.43
CA PRO A 419 -1.32 -3.64 -15.33
C PRO A 419 -2.71 -3.75 -14.70
N LYS A 420 -3.55 -2.76 -14.95
CA LYS A 420 -4.91 -2.68 -14.40
C LYS A 420 -5.73 -3.93 -14.68
N GLU A 421 -5.64 -4.46 -15.89
CA GLU A 421 -6.38 -5.66 -16.30
C GLU A 421 -5.91 -6.90 -15.54
N ILE A 422 -4.62 -6.97 -15.19
CA ILE A 422 -4.09 -8.07 -14.39
C ILE A 422 -4.54 -7.93 -12.93
N TYR A 423 -4.55 -6.71 -12.39
CA TYR A 423 -5.12 -6.45 -11.07
C TYR A 423 -6.58 -6.90 -10.98
N GLU A 424 -7.41 -6.49 -11.94
CA GLU A 424 -8.83 -6.86 -12.00
C GLU A 424 -9.02 -8.38 -12.12
N GLN A 425 -8.22 -9.06 -12.94
CA GLN A 425 -8.24 -10.52 -13.09
C GLN A 425 -7.81 -11.24 -11.80
N TRP A 426 -6.74 -10.76 -11.16
CA TRP A 426 -6.24 -11.31 -9.91
C TRP A 426 -7.30 -11.18 -8.80
N LEU A 427 -7.94 -10.02 -8.67
CA LEU A 427 -9.02 -9.82 -7.71
C LEU A 427 -10.23 -10.72 -8.01
N ALA A 428 -10.63 -10.84 -9.27
CA ALA A 428 -11.73 -11.71 -9.69
C ALA A 428 -11.44 -13.21 -9.48
N SER A 429 -10.16 -13.62 -9.42
CA SER A 429 -9.77 -15.02 -9.20
C SER A 429 -10.23 -15.58 -7.84
N LEU A 430 -10.49 -14.71 -6.86
CA LEU A 430 -11.03 -15.10 -5.55
C LEU A 430 -12.39 -15.79 -5.65
N GLU A 431 -13.15 -15.52 -6.71
CA GLU A 431 -14.49 -16.08 -6.91
C GLU A 431 -14.49 -17.50 -7.48
N THR A 432 -13.31 -18.05 -7.84
CA THR A 432 -13.19 -19.41 -8.36
C THR A 432 -13.52 -20.46 -7.29
N GLU A 433 -14.16 -21.56 -7.71
CA GLU A 433 -14.64 -22.62 -6.79
C GLU A 433 -13.51 -23.25 -5.96
N ILE A 434 -12.31 -23.40 -6.53
CA ILE A 434 -11.13 -23.91 -5.81
C ILE A 434 -10.75 -22.94 -4.68
N ARG A 435 -10.73 -21.63 -4.97
CA ARG A 435 -10.39 -20.59 -3.98
C ARG A 435 -11.45 -20.48 -2.90
N LYS A 436 -12.74 -20.56 -3.26
CA LYS A 436 -13.83 -20.59 -2.28
C LYS A 436 -13.68 -21.73 -1.27
N ARG A 437 -13.27 -22.93 -1.73
CA ARG A 437 -13.02 -24.08 -0.83
C ARG A 437 -11.82 -23.85 0.08
N GLU A 438 -10.73 -23.32 -0.46
CA GLU A 438 -9.53 -22.98 0.32
C GLU A 438 -9.84 -21.93 1.39
N GLN A 439 -10.50 -20.83 0.99
CA GLN A 439 -10.93 -19.75 1.88
C GLN A 439 -11.88 -20.27 2.97
N GLN A 440 -12.84 -21.13 2.61
CA GLN A 440 -13.74 -21.73 3.61
C GLN A 440 -12.98 -22.60 4.61
N SER A 441 -11.97 -23.35 4.16
CA SER A 441 -11.10 -24.13 5.05
C SER A 441 -10.33 -23.22 6.01
N LEU A 442 -9.70 -22.16 5.50
CA LEU A 442 -8.97 -21.17 6.30
C LEU A 442 -9.90 -20.44 7.29
N LYS A 443 -11.10 -20.04 6.86
CA LYS A 443 -12.11 -19.41 7.71
C LYS A 443 -12.58 -20.36 8.82
N ASN A 444 -12.81 -21.64 8.51
CA ASN A 444 -13.17 -22.63 9.51
C ASN A 444 -12.05 -22.84 10.54
N GLN A 445 -10.80 -22.88 10.08
CA GLN A 445 -9.62 -22.97 10.95
C GLN A 445 -9.51 -21.75 11.87
N LEU A 446 -9.65 -20.53 11.32
CA LEU A 446 -9.69 -19.30 12.10
C LEU A 446 -10.79 -19.34 13.17
N ILE A 447 -12.02 -19.72 12.81
CA ILE A 447 -13.14 -19.77 13.76
C ILE A 447 -12.85 -20.76 14.89
N LYS A 448 -12.31 -21.94 14.55
CA LYS A 448 -11.93 -22.95 15.53
C LYS A 448 -10.88 -22.40 16.50
N ASP A 449 -9.84 -21.76 15.99
CA ASP A 449 -8.76 -21.21 16.82
C ASP A 449 -9.26 -20.03 17.66
N ALA A 450 -10.06 -19.14 17.06
CA ALA A 450 -10.65 -17.98 17.71
C ALA A 450 -11.61 -18.34 18.87
N LYS A 451 -12.35 -19.44 18.73
CA LYS A 451 -13.34 -19.90 19.73
C LYS A 451 -12.83 -20.97 20.67
N THR A 452 -11.57 -21.40 20.53
CA THR A 452 -11.00 -22.32 21.52
C THR A 452 -10.88 -21.54 22.82
N LEU A 453 -11.67 -21.92 23.84
CA LEU A 453 -11.58 -21.39 25.21
C LEU A 453 -10.12 -21.57 25.67
N ARG A 454 -9.41 -20.47 25.85
CA ARG A 454 -8.02 -20.45 26.31
C ARG A 454 -7.81 -19.31 27.28
#